data_AF-A0A0P4W8J6-F1
#
_entry.id   AF-A0A0P4W8J6-F1
#
_cell.length_a   1.000
_cell.length_b   1.000
_cell.length_c   1.000
_cell.angle_alpha   90.00
_cell.angle_beta   90.00
_cell.angle_gamma   90.00
#
_symmetry.space_group_name_H-M   'P 1'
#
loop_
_entity.id
_entity.type
_entity.pdbx_description
1 polymer ?
#
loop_
_entity_poly.entity_id
_entity_poly.type
_entity_poly.pdbx_seq_one_letter_code
_entity_poly.pdbx_strand_id
1 'polypeptide(L)'
;MEDQSRGMMHPTSQTGMLMPQHYGMGGGSVDPGQGTTTPDNEGRKQDINTILEQIMNITDQSLDEAQARKHTLNCHRMKPALFSVLCEIKEKTVLSLRNTQEEEPPDPQLMRLDNMLIAEGVAGPEKGGGAGAAANASAAAGAGDNAIEHSDYRAKLGQIRQIYHQELEKYEQACNEFTTHVMNLLREQSRTRPITPKEIERMVQIIHKKFSSIQMQLKQSTCEAVMILRSRFLDARKRRRNFSKQAVELLNDYFYTHLANPYPSEEAKEELARVCDITVQQVCSRGPAAPVGGAELYK
;
A
#
# COMPACT_ATOMS: atom_id res chain seq x y z
N MET A 1 37.88 -38.88 -29.93
CA MET A 1 37.94 -37.42 -30.02
C MET A 1 37.18 -36.83 -28.83
N GLU A 2 37.59 -37.13 -27.60
CA GLU A 2 38.88 -36.83 -26.96
C GLU A 2 38.98 -35.37 -26.50
N ASP A 3 39.23 -35.31 -25.20
CA ASP A 3 40.24 -34.50 -24.53
C ASP A 3 39.92 -33.06 -24.07
N GLN A 4 40.30 -32.62 -22.86
CA GLN A 4 40.82 -33.30 -21.66
C GLN A 4 41.03 -32.25 -20.55
N SER A 5 40.75 -32.72 -19.33
CA SER A 5 41.37 -32.43 -18.04
C SER A 5 42.32 -31.25 -17.88
N ARG A 6 42.12 -30.56 -16.76
CA ARG A 6 43.06 -30.43 -15.61
C ARG A 6 42.31 -29.67 -14.51
N GLY A 7 42.03 -30.18 -13.32
CA GLY A 7 42.81 -31.07 -12.47
C GLY A 7 43.66 -30.22 -11.53
N MET A 8 43.34 -30.19 -10.22
CA MET A 8 44.26 -30.64 -9.17
C MET A 8 43.72 -30.44 -7.75
N MET A 9 44.06 -31.43 -6.94
CA MET A 9 43.73 -31.65 -5.54
C MET A 9 44.49 -30.74 -4.56
N HIS A 10 43.96 -30.73 -3.33
CA HIS A 10 44.65 -30.44 -2.06
C HIS A 10 46.13 -30.82 -2.02
N PRO A 11 46.87 -30.21 -1.07
CA PRO A 11 47.52 -31.05 -0.07
C PRO A 11 47.39 -30.55 1.37
N THR A 12 47.30 -31.54 2.26
CA THR A 12 47.58 -31.52 3.71
C THR A 12 49.09 -31.48 3.99
N SER A 13 49.51 -30.74 5.02
CA SER A 13 50.66 -31.01 5.92
C SER A 13 50.69 -29.90 6.99
N GLN A 14 50.41 -30.20 8.27
CA GLN A 14 51.32 -30.71 9.30
C GLN A 14 52.45 -29.72 9.67
N THR A 15 52.45 -29.24 10.93
CA THR A 15 53.54 -29.29 11.94
C THR A 15 53.36 -28.16 12.97
N GLY A 16 53.43 -28.46 14.27
CA GLY A 16 53.52 -27.42 15.30
C GLY A 16 53.12 -27.85 16.71
N MET A 17 53.95 -28.72 17.30
CA MET A 17 53.99 -29.08 18.73
C MET A 17 53.81 -27.88 19.68
N LEU A 18 53.19 -28.09 20.85
CA LEU A 18 53.67 -27.66 22.17
C LEU A 18 52.69 -28.11 23.27
N MET A 19 53.00 -29.25 23.91
CA MET A 19 52.67 -29.50 25.31
C MET A 19 53.84 -29.01 26.17
N PRO A 20 53.59 -28.65 27.44
CA PRO A 20 54.31 -29.39 28.48
C PRO A 20 53.44 -29.83 29.67
N GLN A 21 53.68 -31.09 30.03
CA GLN A 21 53.81 -31.63 31.39
C GLN A 21 52.63 -31.48 32.37
N HIS A 22 51.97 -32.62 32.61
CA HIS A 22 51.74 -33.05 33.98
C HIS A 22 52.18 -34.50 34.17
N TYR A 23 53.08 -34.67 35.14
CA TYR A 23 53.61 -35.92 35.66
C TYR A 23 52.51 -36.80 36.28
N GLY A 24 52.73 -38.11 36.29
CA GLY A 24 52.17 -38.99 37.32
C GLY A 24 51.55 -40.29 36.82
N MET A 25 52.38 -41.31 36.60
CA MET A 25 51.96 -42.70 36.60
C MET A 25 51.52 -43.12 38.02
N GLY A 26 50.40 -43.84 38.11
CA GLY A 26 49.92 -44.45 39.33
C GLY A 26 48.80 -45.42 39.01
N GLY A 27 49.17 -46.66 38.63
CA GLY A 27 48.22 -47.75 38.49
C GLY A 27 47.56 -48.10 39.82
N GLY A 28 46.27 -48.38 39.77
CA GLY A 28 45.48 -48.80 40.93
C GLY A 28 44.13 -49.32 40.48
N SER A 29 44.07 -50.64 40.26
CA SER A 29 42.93 -51.53 40.53
C SER A 29 41.52 -51.01 40.29
N VAL A 30 40.89 -51.61 39.28
CA VAL A 30 39.45 -51.83 39.17
C VAL A 30 38.80 -52.21 40.51
N ASP A 31 37.89 -51.38 40.99
CA ASP A 31 36.89 -51.73 42.00
C ASP A 31 35.50 -51.67 41.34
N PRO A 32 34.79 -52.80 41.17
CA PRO A 32 33.47 -52.84 40.57
C PRO A 32 32.42 -52.74 41.67
N GLY A 33 32.06 -51.52 42.11
CA GLY A 33 31.03 -51.46 43.13
C GLY A 33 30.73 -50.11 43.76
N GLN A 34 30.28 -49.13 42.98
CA GLN A 34 29.16 -48.24 43.35
C GLN A 34 28.93 -47.19 42.26
N GLY A 35 28.16 -47.59 41.25
CA GLY A 35 27.36 -46.62 40.52
C GLY A 35 26.26 -46.14 41.46
N THR A 36 26.52 -45.12 42.25
CA THR A 36 25.44 -44.30 42.82
C THR A 36 24.91 -43.40 41.71
N THR A 37 24.25 -44.00 40.71
CA THR A 37 23.17 -43.32 40.02
C THR A 37 22.06 -43.19 41.06
N THR A 38 21.96 -42.03 41.69
CA THR A 38 20.80 -41.70 42.52
C THR A 38 19.55 -42.01 41.70
N PRO A 39 18.61 -42.87 42.18
CA PRO A 39 17.43 -43.28 41.42
C PRO A 39 16.55 -42.09 40.98
N ASP A 40 16.66 -40.97 41.69
CA ASP A 40 16.08 -39.66 41.35
C ASP A 40 16.45 -39.14 39.95
N ASN A 41 17.67 -39.42 39.45
CA ASN A 41 18.16 -38.89 38.18
C ASN A 41 17.71 -39.73 36.97
N GLU A 42 17.46 -41.04 37.16
CA GLU A 42 16.92 -41.89 36.11
C GLU A 42 15.41 -41.67 35.93
N GLY A 43 14.66 -41.52 37.02
CA GLY A 43 13.23 -41.14 36.96
C GLY A 43 13.02 -39.80 36.26
N ARG A 44 13.82 -38.78 36.63
CA ARG A 44 13.73 -37.45 36.01
C ARG A 44 14.08 -37.45 34.51
N LYS A 45 14.96 -38.34 34.05
CA LYS A 45 15.26 -38.53 32.60
C LYS A 45 14.14 -39.26 31.86
N GLN A 46 13.51 -40.26 32.48
CA GLN A 46 12.34 -40.94 31.93
C GLN A 46 11.15 -39.98 31.79
N ASP A 47 10.96 -39.08 32.76
CA ASP A 47 9.95 -38.03 32.71
C ASP A 47 10.20 -37.05 31.55
N ILE A 48 11.46 -36.65 31.32
CA ILE A 48 11.83 -35.78 30.19
C ILE A 48 11.54 -36.47 28.85
N ASN A 49 11.93 -37.74 28.70
CA ASN A 49 11.66 -38.50 27.47
C ASN A 49 10.16 -38.64 27.21
N THR A 50 9.37 -38.88 28.27
CA THR A 50 7.90 -38.95 28.19
C THR A 50 7.29 -37.61 27.77
N ILE A 51 7.78 -36.50 28.32
CA ILE A 51 7.34 -35.15 27.94
C ILE A 51 7.69 -34.86 26.47
N LEU A 52 8.88 -35.23 26.02
CA LEU A 52 9.31 -35.04 24.64
C LEU A 52 8.46 -35.85 23.65
N GLU A 53 8.16 -37.11 23.99
CA GLU A 53 7.27 -37.96 23.20
C GLU A 53 5.84 -37.37 23.15
N GLN A 54 5.34 -36.86 24.27
CA GLN A 54 4.06 -36.15 24.30
C GLN A 54 4.05 -34.88 23.43
N ILE A 55 5.18 -34.15 23.36
CA ILE A 55 5.34 -32.96 22.50
C ILE A 55 5.39 -33.34 21.02
N MET A 56 6.14 -34.39 20.67
CA MET A 56 6.23 -34.89 19.29
C MET A 56 4.85 -35.31 18.75
N ASN A 57 4.01 -35.89 19.61
CA ASN A 57 2.67 -36.36 19.24
C ASN A 57 1.59 -35.24 19.36
N ILE A 58 1.95 -33.96 19.51
CA ILE A 58 0.96 -32.85 19.54
C ILE A 58 0.33 -32.63 18.16
N THR A 59 1.09 -32.80 17.08
CA THR A 59 0.59 -32.59 15.73
C THR A 59 -0.45 -33.62 15.29
N ASP A 60 -0.45 -34.79 15.94
CA ASP A 60 -1.38 -35.89 15.66
C ASP A 60 -2.63 -35.85 16.54
N GLN A 61 -2.71 -34.91 17.49
CA GLN A 61 -3.86 -34.76 18.37
C GLN A 61 -5.05 -34.16 17.63
N SER A 62 -6.22 -34.72 17.92
CA SER A 62 -7.49 -34.16 17.46
C SER A 62 -7.78 -32.81 18.13
N LEU A 63 -8.62 -32.01 17.49
CA LEU A 63 -9.06 -30.72 18.04
C LEU A 63 -9.74 -30.89 19.41
N ASP A 64 -10.54 -31.95 19.58
CA ASP A 64 -11.28 -32.22 20.81
C ASP A 64 -10.32 -32.60 21.96
N GLU A 65 -9.31 -33.42 21.69
CA GLU A 65 -8.26 -33.75 22.67
C GLU A 65 -7.47 -32.50 23.11
N ALA A 66 -7.11 -31.64 22.15
CA ALA A 66 -6.43 -30.39 22.45
C ALA A 66 -7.30 -29.45 23.31
N GLN A 67 -8.60 -29.37 23.02
CA GLN A 67 -9.56 -28.59 23.82
C GLN A 67 -9.73 -29.15 25.23
N ALA A 68 -9.81 -30.48 25.39
CA ALA A 68 -9.91 -31.13 26.69
C ALA A 68 -8.65 -30.86 27.56
N ARG A 69 -7.45 -30.94 26.96
CA ARG A 69 -6.19 -30.57 27.62
C ARG A 69 -6.15 -29.10 28.02
N LYS A 70 -6.58 -28.20 27.13
CA LYS A 70 -6.69 -26.76 27.41
C LYS A 70 -7.65 -26.50 28.58
N HIS A 71 -8.81 -27.18 28.62
CA HIS A 71 -9.77 -27.07 29.72
C HIS A 71 -9.17 -27.55 31.04
N THR A 72 -8.50 -28.70 31.03
CA THR A 72 -7.82 -29.26 32.21
C THR A 72 -6.78 -28.29 32.77
N LEU A 73 -5.94 -27.70 31.90
CA LEU A 73 -4.98 -26.67 32.29
C LEU A 73 -5.67 -25.44 32.90
N ASN A 74 -6.77 -24.98 32.28
CA ASN A 74 -7.53 -23.82 32.76
C ASN A 74 -8.13 -24.02 34.15
N CYS A 75 -8.52 -25.24 34.50
CA CYS A 75 -9.06 -25.60 35.80
C CYS A 75 -7.98 -25.95 36.84
N HIS A 76 -6.70 -25.99 36.46
CA HIS A 76 -5.63 -26.44 37.34
C HIS A 76 -5.31 -25.42 38.45
N ARG A 77 -5.24 -25.87 39.71
CA ARG A 77 -5.05 -25.01 40.89
C ARG A 77 -3.77 -24.17 40.86
N MET A 78 -2.68 -24.71 40.31
CA MET A 78 -1.40 -23.98 40.22
C MET A 78 -1.31 -23.03 39.03
N LYS A 79 -2.28 -23.05 38.10
CA LYS A 79 -2.24 -22.22 36.89
C LYS A 79 -2.01 -20.74 37.22
N PRO A 80 -2.73 -20.09 38.16
CA PRO A 80 -2.55 -18.66 38.41
C PRO A 80 -1.13 -18.32 38.87
N ALA A 81 -0.54 -19.13 39.76
CA ALA A 81 0.81 -18.91 40.28
C ALA A 81 1.88 -19.07 39.18
N LEU A 82 1.82 -20.16 38.40
CA LEU A 82 2.74 -20.39 37.29
C LEU A 82 2.60 -19.32 36.21
N PHE A 83 1.37 -18.91 35.90
CA PHE A 83 1.10 -17.87 34.91
C PHE A 83 1.67 -16.51 35.34
N SER A 84 1.60 -16.17 36.63
CA SER A 84 2.22 -14.95 37.19
C SER A 84 3.74 -14.95 36.97
N VAL A 85 4.41 -16.06 37.29
CA VAL A 85 5.85 -16.21 37.07
C VAL A 85 6.21 -16.07 35.59
N LEU A 86 5.42 -16.67 34.69
CA LEU A 86 5.63 -16.52 33.25
C LEU A 86 5.46 -15.07 32.77
N CYS A 87 4.49 -14.33 33.34
CA CYS A 87 4.32 -12.90 33.06
C CYS A 87 5.54 -12.09 33.52
N GLU A 88 6.04 -12.34 34.74
CA GLU A 88 7.24 -11.68 35.26
C GLU A 88 8.49 -12.00 34.44
N ILE A 89 8.68 -13.26 34.05
CA ILE A 89 9.79 -13.65 33.18
C ILE A 89 9.68 -12.89 31.87
N LYS A 90 8.51 -12.87 31.23
CA LYS A 90 8.30 -12.14 29.98
C LYS A 90 8.62 -10.65 30.12
N GLU A 91 8.18 -10.02 31.20
CA GLU A 91 8.45 -8.60 31.48
C GLU A 91 9.94 -8.32 31.69
N LYS A 92 10.67 -9.20 32.38
CA LYS A 92 12.12 -9.06 32.63
C LYS A 92 12.96 -9.39 31.40
N THR A 93 12.46 -10.23 30.50
CA THR A 93 13.20 -10.73 29.33
C THR A 93 12.96 -9.92 28.07
N VAL A 94 12.26 -8.77 28.13
CA VAL A 94 11.84 -7.99 26.95
C VAL A 94 13.03 -7.64 26.04
N LEU A 95 13.21 -8.48 25.03
CA LEU A 95 13.86 -8.20 23.77
C LEU A 95 12.72 -7.98 22.77
N SER A 96 12.81 -6.91 21.96
CA SER A 96 11.87 -6.59 20.87
C SER A 96 10.59 -5.77 21.22
N LEU A 97 10.75 -4.71 22.03
CA LEU A 97 9.88 -3.52 21.92
C LEU A 97 10.52 -2.37 21.12
N ARG A 98 11.74 -2.55 20.62
CA ARG A 98 12.63 -1.46 20.19
C ARG A 98 12.29 -0.79 18.84
N ASN A 99 11.16 -1.09 18.19
CA ASN A 99 10.98 -0.72 16.77
C ASN A 99 9.60 -0.14 16.35
N THR A 100 8.82 0.47 17.25
CA THR A 100 7.47 0.96 16.88
C THR A 100 7.19 2.42 17.25
N GLN A 101 8.20 3.23 17.54
CA GLN A 101 8.00 4.65 17.91
C GLN A 101 8.30 5.64 16.79
N GLU A 102 8.37 5.18 15.54
CA GLU A 102 8.16 6.08 14.41
C GLU A 102 6.65 6.06 14.14
N GLU A 103 5.95 7.05 14.69
CA GLU A 103 4.66 7.49 14.18
C GLU A 103 4.91 7.98 12.76
N GLU A 104 4.91 7.01 11.83
CA GLU A 104 5.18 7.24 10.43
C GLU A 104 4.13 8.24 9.93
N PRO A 105 4.55 9.39 9.37
CA PRO A 105 3.62 10.42 8.95
C PRO A 105 2.62 9.84 7.94
N PRO A 106 1.39 10.41 7.84
CA PRO A 106 0.39 9.96 6.89
C PRO A 106 0.99 9.90 5.48
N ASP A 107 0.79 8.78 4.78
CA ASP A 107 1.36 8.57 3.45
C ASP A 107 1.01 9.76 2.52
N PRO A 108 2.01 10.52 2.03
CA PRO A 108 1.78 11.66 1.14
C PRO A 108 1.01 11.31 -0.13
N GLN A 109 1.17 10.07 -0.63
CA GLN A 109 0.46 9.59 -1.81
C GLN A 109 -1.03 9.39 -1.50
N LEU A 110 -1.34 8.77 -0.35
CA LEU A 110 -2.71 8.57 0.11
C LEU A 110 -3.43 9.92 0.28
N MET A 111 -2.76 10.89 0.90
CA MET A 111 -3.31 12.24 1.10
C MET A 111 -3.58 12.96 -0.23
N ARG A 112 -2.71 12.78 -1.23
CA ARG A 112 -2.92 13.34 -2.57
C ARG A 112 -4.15 12.73 -3.24
N LEU A 113 -4.33 11.42 -3.13
CA LEU A 113 -5.51 10.73 -3.67
C LEU A 113 -6.78 11.20 -2.97
N ASP A 114 -6.76 11.38 -1.65
CA ASP A 114 -7.90 11.92 -0.90
C ASP A 114 -8.31 13.30 -1.37
N ASN A 115 -7.36 14.23 -1.49
CA ASN A 115 -7.63 15.57 -1.98
C ASN A 115 -8.19 15.54 -3.42
N MET A 116 -7.72 14.63 -4.26
CA MET A 116 -8.24 14.45 -5.62
C MET A 116 -9.69 13.96 -5.61
N LEU A 117 -10.00 12.92 -4.82
CA LEU A 117 -11.37 12.40 -4.72
C LEU A 117 -12.34 13.42 -4.13
N ILE A 118 -11.89 14.23 -3.16
CA ILE A 118 -12.69 15.32 -2.60
C ILE A 118 -12.98 16.40 -3.65
N ALA A 119 -11.97 16.81 -4.43
CA ALA A 119 -12.13 17.81 -5.47
C ALA A 119 -13.12 17.39 -6.56
N GLU A 120 -13.16 16.10 -6.91
CA GLU A 120 -14.11 15.54 -7.89
C GLU A 120 -15.48 15.21 -7.26
N GLY A 121 -15.66 15.49 -5.97
CA GLY A 121 -16.85 15.21 -5.18
C GLY A 121 -17.16 13.71 -5.04
N VAL A 122 -16.14 12.86 -5.18
CA VAL A 122 -16.25 11.41 -5.01
C VAL A 122 -16.09 10.99 -3.55
N ALA A 123 -15.26 11.69 -2.78
CA ALA A 123 -15.11 11.50 -1.34
C ALA A 123 -15.50 12.78 -0.57
N GLY A 124 -15.98 12.64 0.68
CA GLY A 124 -16.34 13.76 1.54
C GLY A 124 -17.29 13.37 2.69
N PRO A 125 -17.46 14.26 3.69
CA PRO A 125 -18.30 14.00 4.88
C PRO A 125 -19.79 13.83 4.59
N GLU A 126 -20.20 14.04 3.34
CA GLU A 126 -21.50 13.67 2.81
C GLU A 126 -21.61 12.13 2.71
N LYS A 127 -21.76 11.46 3.87
CA LYS A 127 -22.30 10.09 3.97
C LYS A 127 -23.75 10.13 3.44
N GLY A 128 -23.90 10.24 2.14
CA GLY A 128 -25.19 10.53 1.50
C GLY A 128 -25.08 11.30 0.19
N GLY A 129 -24.12 10.98 -0.67
CA GLY A 129 -24.13 11.38 -2.08
C GLY A 129 -23.93 12.88 -2.31
N GLY A 130 -22.90 13.23 -3.08
CA GLY A 130 -22.65 14.59 -3.57
C GLY A 130 -23.70 15.13 -4.55
N ALA A 131 -24.98 15.09 -4.15
CA ALA A 131 -26.12 15.71 -4.82
C ALA A 131 -25.94 17.23 -4.84
N GLY A 132 -25.38 17.82 -3.78
CA GLY A 132 -25.09 19.26 -3.70
C GLY A 132 -24.02 19.73 -4.70
N ALA A 133 -22.88 19.02 -4.81
CA ALA A 133 -21.82 19.37 -5.75
C ALA A 133 -22.25 19.14 -7.22
N ALA A 134 -23.01 18.07 -7.47
CA ALA A 134 -23.57 17.80 -8.80
C ALA A 134 -24.68 18.82 -9.17
N ALA A 135 -25.43 19.35 -8.19
CA ALA A 135 -26.42 20.41 -8.38
C ALA A 135 -25.77 21.75 -8.76
N ASN A 136 -24.66 22.11 -8.12
CA ASN A 136 -23.92 23.34 -8.45
C ASN A 136 -23.27 23.28 -9.84
N ALA A 137 -22.80 22.10 -10.27
CA ALA A 137 -22.32 21.90 -11.64
C ALA A 137 -23.46 22.01 -12.68
N SER A 138 -24.70 21.62 -12.35
CA SER A 138 -25.86 21.80 -13.25
C SER A 138 -26.32 23.25 -13.39
N ALA A 139 -26.11 24.10 -12.37
CA ALA A 139 -26.46 25.52 -12.46
C ALA A 139 -25.58 26.28 -13.48
N ALA A 140 -24.36 25.79 -13.75
CA ALA A 140 -23.42 26.42 -14.69
C ALA A 140 -23.54 25.91 -16.15
N ALA A 141 -24.29 24.84 -16.42
CA ALA A 141 -24.35 24.17 -17.73
C ALA A 141 -25.59 24.54 -18.58
N GLY A 142 -26.38 25.53 -18.15
CA GLY A 142 -27.62 25.92 -18.83
C GLY A 142 -27.42 26.75 -20.09
N ALA A 143 -27.03 26.13 -21.21
CA ALA A 143 -27.34 26.60 -22.58
C ALA A 143 -26.89 25.60 -23.67
N GLY A 144 -27.85 24.97 -24.36
CA GLY A 144 -27.74 24.49 -25.76
C GLY A 144 -26.94 23.20 -26.06
N ASP A 145 -27.63 22.21 -26.65
CA ASP A 145 -27.16 20.98 -27.35
C ASP A 145 -26.24 20.00 -26.59
N ASN A 146 -25.55 20.47 -25.56
CA ASN A 146 -24.65 19.71 -24.68
C ASN A 146 -25.36 19.11 -23.45
N ALA A 147 -26.67 19.32 -23.30
CA ALA A 147 -27.42 18.90 -22.10
C ALA A 147 -27.46 17.37 -21.93
N ILE A 148 -27.59 16.63 -23.04
CA ILE A 148 -27.61 15.15 -23.03
C ILE A 148 -26.22 14.59 -22.69
N GLU A 149 -25.14 15.16 -23.26
CA GLU A 149 -23.76 14.73 -22.96
C GLU A 149 -23.33 15.06 -21.51
N HIS A 150 -23.81 16.17 -20.95
CA HIS A 150 -23.62 16.48 -19.54
C HIS A 150 -24.42 15.55 -18.62
N SER A 151 -25.58 15.06 -19.07
CA SER A 151 -26.36 14.04 -18.36
C SER A 151 -25.59 12.71 -18.28
N ASP A 152 -25.02 12.24 -19.40
CA ASP A 152 -24.27 10.98 -19.43
C ASP A 152 -22.98 11.03 -18.61
N TYR A 153 -22.24 12.15 -18.67
CA TYR A 153 -21.07 12.37 -17.81
C TYR A 153 -21.45 12.32 -16.33
N ARG A 154 -22.53 13.03 -15.94
CA ARG A 154 -23.02 13.06 -14.56
C ARG A 154 -23.49 11.69 -14.08
N ALA A 155 -24.18 10.93 -14.93
CA ALA A 155 -24.61 9.58 -14.63
C ALA A 155 -23.41 8.64 -14.39
N LYS A 156 -22.40 8.69 -15.27
CA LYS A 156 -21.17 7.88 -15.12
C LYS A 156 -20.34 8.29 -13.91
N LEU A 157 -20.23 9.59 -13.62
CA LEU A 157 -19.58 10.06 -12.40
C LEU A 157 -20.33 9.57 -11.16
N GLY A 158 -21.66 9.59 -11.18
CA GLY A 158 -22.51 9.00 -10.14
C GLY A 158 -22.25 7.51 -9.94
N GLN A 159 -22.09 6.75 -11.04
CA GLN A 159 -21.74 5.33 -10.98
C GLN A 159 -20.35 5.11 -10.33
N ILE A 160 -19.34 5.90 -10.69
CA ILE A 160 -18.01 5.83 -10.06
C ILE A 160 -18.10 6.08 -8.55
N ARG A 161 -18.90 7.09 -8.13
CA ARG A 161 -19.13 7.38 -6.71
C ARG A 161 -19.78 6.21 -5.98
N GLN A 162 -20.81 5.62 -6.59
CA GLN A 162 -21.51 4.49 -5.99
C GLN A 162 -20.59 3.29 -5.79
N ILE A 163 -19.78 2.96 -6.81
CA ILE A 163 -18.81 1.86 -6.73
C ILE A 163 -17.76 2.15 -5.66
N TYR A 164 -17.21 3.36 -5.63
CA TYR A 164 -16.22 3.75 -4.61
C TYR A 164 -16.77 3.57 -3.19
N HIS A 165 -17.96 4.08 -2.90
CA HIS A 165 -18.54 3.96 -1.56
C HIS A 165 -18.89 2.52 -1.19
N GLN A 166 -19.39 1.72 -2.14
CA GLN A 166 -19.68 0.30 -1.92
C GLN A 166 -18.41 -0.49 -1.60
N GLU A 167 -17.33 -0.27 -2.35
CA GLU A 167 -16.05 -0.93 -2.10
C GLU A 167 -15.38 -0.43 -0.83
N LEU A 168 -15.53 0.86 -0.49
CA LEU A 168 -15.04 1.42 0.75
C LEU A 168 -15.73 0.80 1.97
N GLU A 169 -17.05 0.60 1.92
CA GLU A 169 -17.81 -0.06 2.99
C GLU A 169 -17.35 -1.51 3.19
N LYS A 170 -17.17 -2.27 2.10
CA LYS A 170 -16.62 -3.64 2.17
C LYS A 170 -15.22 -3.67 2.77
N TYR A 171 -14.38 -2.72 2.39
CA TYR A 171 -13.04 -2.55 2.95
C TYR A 171 -13.08 -2.27 4.45
N GLU A 172 -13.92 -1.31 4.90
CA GLU A 172 -14.07 -0.96 6.31
C GLU A 172 -14.60 -2.13 7.12
N GLN A 173 -15.60 -2.84 6.59
CA GLN A 173 -16.15 -4.05 7.21
C GLN A 173 -15.09 -5.13 7.36
N ALA A 174 -14.35 -5.46 6.29
CA ALA A 174 -13.30 -6.46 6.32
C ALA A 174 -12.16 -6.08 7.30
N CYS A 175 -11.80 -4.80 7.36
CA CYS A 175 -10.79 -4.30 8.30
C CYS A 175 -11.26 -4.47 9.76
N ASN A 176 -12.50 -4.10 10.05
CA ASN A 176 -13.09 -4.20 11.39
C ASN A 176 -13.26 -5.67 11.82
N GLU A 177 -13.77 -6.53 10.95
CA GLU A 177 -13.95 -7.96 11.21
C GLU A 177 -12.60 -8.64 11.47
N PHE A 178 -11.60 -8.40 10.63
CA PHE A 178 -10.28 -9.00 10.79
C PHE A 178 -9.59 -8.52 12.06
N THR A 179 -9.63 -7.21 12.33
CA THR A 179 -9.06 -6.62 13.55
C THR A 179 -9.73 -7.20 14.79
N THR A 180 -11.06 -7.28 14.81
CA THR A 180 -11.82 -7.87 15.91
C THR A 180 -11.48 -9.34 16.11
N HIS A 181 -11.37 -10.11 15.03
CA HIS A 181 -11.00 -11.51 15.08
C HIS A 181 -9.61 -11.71 15.69
N VAL A 182 -8.61 -10.94 15.25
CA VAL A 182 -7.24 -11.00 15.80
C VAL A 182 -7.20 -10.56 17.26
N MET A 183 -7.90 -9.50 17.64
CA MET A 183 -7.97 -9.06 19.04
C MET A 183 -8.61 -10.13 19.93
N ASN A 184 -9.70 -10.76 19.49
CA ASN A 184 -10.35 -11.84 20.24
C ASN A 184 -9.44 -13.06 20.36
N LEU A 185 -8.76 -13.43 19.28
CA LEU A 185 -7.78 -14.53 19.28
C LEU A 185 -6.64 -14.25 20.26
N LEU A 186 -6.04 -13.06 20.22
CA LEU A 186 -4.95 -12.70 21.12
C LEU A 186 -5.40 -12.58 22.58
N ARG A 187 -6.61 -12.07 22.84
CA ARG A 187 -7.20 -12.05 24.18
C ARG A 187 -7.45 -13.47 24.70
N GLU A 188 -7.96 -14.37 23.88
CA GLU A 188 -8.17 -15.76 24.27
C GLU A 188 -6.83 -16.48 24.54
N GLN A 189 -5.83 -16.26 23.68
CA GLN A 189 -4.47 -16.79 23.85
C GLN A 189 -3.78 -16.22 25.10
N SER A 190 -4.06 -14.95 25.45
CA SER A 190 -3.50 -14.31 26.64
C SER A 190 -3.90 -15.00 27.95
N ARG A 191 -4.91 -15.87 27.93
CA ARG A 191 -5.35 -16.65 29.10
C ARG A 191 -4.47 -17.88 29.39
N THR A 192 -3.68 -18.33 28.43
CA THR A 192 -2.87 -19.55 28.50
C THR A 192 -1.39 -19.31 28.26
N ARG A 193 -1.02 -18.16 27.68
CA ARG A 193 0.38 -17.71 27.58
C ARG A 193 0.46 -16.20 27.82
N PRO A 194 1.54 -15.68 28.42
CA PRO A 194 1.68 -14.24 28.62
C PRO A 194 1.71 -13.50 27.29
N ILE A 195 0.73 -12.61 27.07
CA ILE A 195 0.67 -11.65 25.96
C ILE A 195 0.42 -10.29 26.58
N THR A 196 1.31 -9.34 26.33
CA THR A 196 1.19 -7.97 26.83
C THR A 196 0.20 -7.18 25.98
N PRO A 197 -0.53 -6.20 26.56
CA PRO A 197 -1.40 -5.31 25.80
C PRO A 197 -0.68 -4.61 24.63
N LYS A 198 0.59 -4.22 24.83
CA LYS A 198 1.45 -3.60 23.81
C LYS A 198 1.68 -4.50 22.59
N GLU A 199 1.77 -5.81 22.77
CA GLU A 199 1.88 -6.76 21.65
C GLU A 199 0.57 -6.83 20.85
N ILE A 200 -0.58 -6.77 21.53
CA ILE A 200 -1.89 -6.74 20.86
C ILE A 200 -2.03 -5.47 20.04
N GLU A 201 -1.72 -4.32 20.62
CA GLU A 201 -1.71 -3.02 19.93
C GLU A 201 -0.80 -3.03 18.70
N ARG A 202 0.42 -3.59 18.82
CA ARG A 202 1.33 -3.74 17.67
C ARG A 202 0.71 -4.58 16.56
N MET A 203 0.08 -5.70 16.90
CA MET A 203 -0.58 -6.54 15.88
C MET A 203 -1.68 -5.75 15.17
N VAL A 204 -2.48 -4.97 15.89
CA VAL A 204 -3.50 -4.08 15.30
C VAL A 204 -2.87 -3.02 14.39
N GLN A 205 -1.76 -2.40 14.78
CA GLN A 205 -1.04 -1.45 13.93
C GLN A 205 -0.53 -2.10 12.62
N ILE A 206 0.02 -3.31 12.71
CA ILE A 206 0.47 -4.07 11.52
C ILE A 206 -0.72 -4.34 10.59
N ILE A 207 -1.89 -4.66 11.15
CA ILE A 207 -3.12 -4.86 10.39
C ILE A 207 -3.48 -3.57 9.64
N HIS A 208 -3.60 -2.44 10.34
CA HIS A 208 -3.95 -1.17 9.70
C HIS A 208 -2.95 -0.78 8.60
N LYS A 209 -1.64 -0.99 8.82
CA LYS A 209 -0.62 -0.73 7.79
C LYS A 209 -0.82 -1.60 6.54
N LYS A 210 -1.17 -2.87 6.70
CA LYS A 210 -1.48 -3.77 5.57
C LYS A 210 -2.77 -3.36 4.84
N PHE A 211 -3.82 -3.01 5.58
CA PHE A 211 -5.08 -2.56 5.01
C PHE A 211 -4.94 -1.19 4.32
N SER A 212 -4.05 -0.31 4.77
CA SER A 212 -3.79 0.99 4.13
C SER A 212 -3.38 0.83 2.66
N SER A 213 -2.64 -0.24 2.32
CA SER A 213 -2.26 -0.53 0.92
C SER A 213 -3.48 -0.82 0.04
N ILE A 214 -4.45 -1.58 0.56
CA ILE A 214 -5.70 -1.87 -0.13
C ILE A 214 -6.52 -0.58 -0.31
N GLN A 215 -6.59 0.25 0.73
CA GLN A 215 -7.27 1.54 0.66
C GLN A 215 -6.65 2.47 -0.39
N MET A 216 -5.32 2.52 -0.46
CA MET A 216 -4.59 3.29 -1.46
C MET A 216 -4.94 2.81 -2.88
N GLN A 217 -4.96 1.49 -3.12
CA GLN A 217 -5.33 0.93 -4.43
C GLN A 217 -6.76 1.29 -4.83
N LEU A 218 -7.72 1.20 -3.89
CA LEU A 218 -9.11 1.60 -4.14
C LEU A 218 -9.20 3.07 -4.56
N LYS A 219 -8.56 3.96 -3.79
CA LYS A 219 -8.56 5.40 -4.09
C LYS A 219 -7.87 5.71 -5.42
N GLN A 220 -6.76 5.04 -5.71
CA GLN A 220 -6.02 5.19 -6.97
C GLN A 220 -6.87 4.77 -8.17
N SER A 221 -7.44 3.56 -8.14
CA SER A 221 -8.32 3.07 -9.22
C SER A 221 -9.52 3.99 -9.46
N THR A 222 -10.08 4.55 -8.37
CA THR A 222 -11.18 5.51 -8.46
C THR A 222 -10.74 6.83 -9.12
N CYS A 223 -9.57 7.37 -8.72
CA CYS A 223 -8.99 8.57 -9.34
C CYS A 223 -8.74 8.35 -10.83
N GLU A 224 -8.16 7.21 -11.21
CA GLU A 224 -7.90 6.85 -12.61
C GLU A 224 -9.22 6.76 -13.41
N ALA A 225 -10.27 6.16 -12.86
CA ALA A 225 -11.59 6.12 -13.49
C ALA A 225 -12.16 7.53 -13.74
N VAL A 226 -12.02 8.45 -12.78
CA VAL A 226 -12.43 9.85 -12.94
C VAL A 226 -11.59 10.56 -14.00
N MET A 227 -10.27 10.36 -14.00
CA MET A 227 -9.38 10.96 -15.00
C MET A 227 -9.73 10.50 -16.42
N ILE A 228 -9.99 9.20 -16.61
CA ILE A 228 -10.44 8.64 -17.90
C ILE A 228 -11.77 9.26 -18.31
N LEU A 229 -12.72 9.38 -17.37
CA LEU A 229 -14.02 9.99 -17.65
C LEU A 229 -13.88 11.46 -18.07
N ARG A 230 -13.02 12.25 -17.40
CA ARG A 230 -12.73 13.65 -17.77
C ARG A 230 -12.09 13.74 -19.15
N SER A 231 -11.07 12.93 -19.44
CA SER A 231 -10.39 12.93 -20.75
C SER A 231 -11.37 12.64 -21.90
N ARG A 232 -12.27 11.67 -21.68
CA ARG A 232 -13.25 11.27 -22.70
C ARG A 232 -14.32 12.33 -22.96
N PHE A 233 -14.79 13.04 -21.93
CA PHE A 233 -15.96 13.92 -22.05
C PHE A 233 -15.64 15.42 -22.03
N LEU A 234 -14.51 15.85 -21.49
CA LEU A 234 -14.14 17.26 -21.34
C LEU A 234 -12.99 17.66 -22.28
N ASP A 235 -11.96 16.81 -22.43
CA ASP A 235 -10.82 17.13 -23.29
C ASP A 235 -11.11 16.90 -24.78
N ALA A 236 -11.95 15.91 -25.12
CA ALA A 236 -12.45 15.72 -26.48
C ALA A 236 -13.24 16.94 -27.03
N ARG A 237 -13.76 17.81 -26.14
CA ARG A 237 -14.47 19.05 -26.51
C ARG A 237 -13.55 20.26 -26.71
N LYS A 238 -12.28 20.21 -26.30
CA LYS A 238 -11.26 21.20 -26.70
C LYS A 238 -10.68 20.92 -28.10
N ARG A 239 -11.45 20.30 -29.00
CA ARG A 239 -11.08 20.29 -30.42
C ARG A 239 -11.04 21.74 -30.91
N ARG A 240 -9.89 22.17 -31.44
CA ARG A 240 -9.74 23.42 -32.18
C ARG A 240 -10.91 23.55 -33.15
N ARG A 241 -11.82 24.49 -32.90
CA ARG A 241 -12.81 24.89 -33.90
C ARG A 241 -12.04 25.55 -35.03
N ASN A 242 -12.25 25.10 -36.26
CA ASN A 242 -11.71 25.80 -37.42
C ASN A 242 -12.43 27.17 -37.50
N PHE A 243 -11.67 28.23 -37.78
CA PHE A 243 -12.26 29.53 -38.05
C PHE A 243 -13.15 29.45 -39.29
N SER A 244 -14.17 30.31 -39.34
CA SER A 244 -14.98 30.47 -40.55
C SER A 244 -14.09 30.93 -41.71
N LYS A 245 -14.49 30.63 -42.96
CA LYS A 245 -13.74 31.10 -44.14
C LYS A 245 -13.58 32.63 -44.14
N GLN A 246 -14.65 33.32 -43.77
CA GLN A 246 -14.68 34.77 -43.61
C GLN A 246 -13.68 35.28 -42.56
N ALA A 247 -13.63 34.64 -41.38
CA ALA A 247 -12.64 34.99 -40.36
C ALA A 247 -11.20 34.75 -40.84
N VAL A 248 -10.95 33.68 -41.60
CA VAL A 248 -9.63 33.41 -42.19
C VAL A 248 -9.26 34.46 -43.24
N GLU A 249 -10.20 34.85 -44.09
CA GLU A 249 -10.00 35.88 -45.12
C GLU A 249 -9.68 37.24 -44.50
N LEU A 250 -10.45 37.66 -43.49
CA LEU A 250 -10.23 38.93 -42.77
C LEU A 250 -8.88 38.98 -42.05
N LEU A 251 -8.48 37.89 -41.40
CA LEU A 251 -7.18 37.79 -40.75
C LEU A 251 -6.02 37.81 -41.76
N ASN A 252 -6.22 37.19 -42.93
CA ASN A 252 -5.23 37.22 -44.02
C ASN A 252 -5.14 38.61 -44.66
N ASP A 253 -6.28 39.28 -44.88
CA ASP A 253 -6.34 40.63 -45.45
C ASP A 253 -5.60 41.64 -44.57
N TYR A 254 -5.82 41.57 -43.25
CA TYR A 254 -5.05 42.35 -42.29
C TYR A 254 -3.54 42.07 -42.38
N PHE A 255 -3.15 40.80 -42.50
CA PHE A 255 -1.74 40.42 -42.61
C PHE A 255 -1.07 40.98 -43.88
N TYR A 256 -1.74 40.91 -45.03
CA TYR A 256 -1.18 41.40 -46.29
C TYR A 256 -1.21 42.94 -46.40
N THR A 257 -2.19 43.61 -45.78
CA THR A 257 -2.22 45.08 -45.72
C THR A 257 -1.20 45.65 -44.72
N HIS A 258 -0.77 44.86 -43.73
CA HIS A 258 0.18 45.26 -42.68
C HIS A 258 1.49 44.46 -42.72
N LEU A 259 1.98 44.14 -43.93
CA LEU A 259 3.26 43.44 -44.16
C LEU A 259 4.47 44.11 -43.48
N ALA A 260 4.48 45.45 -43.40
CA ALA A 260 5.56 46.21 -42.77
C ALA A 260 5.53 46.17 -41.22
N ASN A 261 4.36 45.91 -40.64
CA ASN A 261 4.20 45.74 -39.19
C ASN A 261 3.19 44.62 -38.88
N PRO A 262 3.61 43.35 -39.00
CA PRO A 262 2.73 42.18 -38.95
C PRO A 262 2.14 41.89 -37.56
N TYR A 263 2.54 42.65 -36.54
CA TYR A 263 2.02 42.51 -35.18
C TYR A 263 0.97 43.60 -34.91
N PRO A 264 -0.33 43.26 -34.92
CA PRO A 264 -1.40 44.22 -34.62
C PRO A 264 -1.24 44.80 -33.20
N SER A 265 -1.58 46.08 -33.04
CA SER A 265 -1.76 46.73 -31.74
C SER A 265 -2.90 46.05 -30.95
N GLU A 266 -3.02 46.32 -29.65
CA GLU A 266 -4.14 45.79 -28.85
C GLU A 266 -5.50 46.18 -29.43
N GLU A 267 -5.65 47.43 -29.83
CA GLU A 267 -6.88 47.94 -30.46
C GLU A 267 -7.20 47.22 -31.78
N ALA A 268 -6.19 46.95 -32.62
CA ALA A 268 -6.39 46.21 -33.87
C ALA A 268 -6.74 44.73 -33.61
N LYS A 269 -6.21 44.12 -32.54
CA LYS A 269 -6.58 42.75 -32.15
C LYS A 269 -8.02 42.66 -31.66
N GLU A 270 -8.47 43.66 -30.89
CA GLU A 270 -9.85 43.75 -30.44
C GLU A 270 -10.82 43.94 -31.61
N GLU A 271 -10.45 44.76 -32.59
CA GLU A 271 -11.23 44.94 -33.82
C GLU A 271 -11.32 43.64 -34.62
N LEU A 272 -10.20 42.98 -34.89
CA LEU A 272 -10.17 41.71 -35.62
C LEU A 272 -10.93 40.60 -34.90
N ALA A 273 -10.84 40.54 -33.57
CA ALA A 273 -11.62 39.61 -32.76
C ALA A 273 -13.12 39.86 -32.94
N ARG A 274 -13.54 41.13 -32.91
CA ARG A 274 -14.94 41.53 -33.07
C ARG A 274 -15.48 41.23 -34.46
N VAL A 275 -14.73 41.56 -35.52
CA VAL A 275 -15.17 41.39 -36.91
C VAL A 275 -15.15 39.92 -37.34
N CYS A 276 -14.19 39.13 -36.82
CA CYS A 276 -14.08 37.70 -37.14
C CYS A 276 -14.94 36.79 -36.24
N ASP A 277 -15.66 37.34 -35.27
CA ASP A 277 -16.42 36.60 -34.24
C ASP A 277 -15.56 35.53 -33.52
N ILE A 278 -14.36 35.94 -33.10
CA ILE A 278 -13.39 35.12 -32.37
C ILE A 278 -12.86 35.88 -31.16
N THR A 279 -12.22 35.17 -30.23
CA THR A 279 -11.61 35.80 -29.05
C THR A 279 -10.28 36.48 -29.38
N VAL A 280 -9.94 37.55 -28.66
CA VAL A 280 -8.63 38.23 -28.77
C VAL A 280 -7.46 37.25 -28.56
N GLN A 281 -7.64 36.27 -27.68
CA GLN A 281 -6.65 35.21 -27.43
C GLN A 281 -6.47 34.29 -28.65
N GLN A 282 -7.54 34.01 -29.40
CA GLN A 282 -7.47 33.26 -30.66
C GLN A 282 -6.74 34.03 -31.76
N VAL A 283 -6.93 35.36 -31.86
CA VAL A 283 -6.18 36.24 -32.79
C VAL A 283 -4.69 36.23 -32.47
N CYS A 284 -4.31 36.34 -31.19
CA CYS A 284 -2.90 36.33 -30.77
C CYS A 284 -2.19 34.99 -30.99
N SER A 285 -2.91 33.88 -30.86
CA SER A 285 -2.33 32.54 -30.95
C SER A 285 -1.98 32.09 -32.38
N ARG A 286 -2.47 32.80 -33.40
CA ARG A 286 -2.13 32.59 -34.81
C ARG A 286 -1.26 33.75 -35.30
N GLY A 287 -0.04 33.87 -34.76
CA GLY A 287 1.02 34.60 -35.45
C GLY A 287 1.15 34.06 -36.89
N PRO A 288 1.47 34.91 -37.87
CA PRO A 288 1.32 34.58 -39.28
C PRO A 288 2.07 33.29 -39.61
N ALA A 289 1.33 32.28 -40.05
CA ALA A 289 1.93 31.09 -40.62
C ALA A 289 2.59 31.52 -41.93
N ALA A 290 3.93 31.50 -41.96
CA ALA A 290 4.68 31.65 -43.18
C ALA A 290 4.14 30.64 -44.22
N PRO A 291 3.80 31.06 -45.44
CA PRO A 291 3.32 30.15 -46.47
C PRO A 291 4.43 29.14 -46.79
N VAL A 292 4.12 27.86 -46.58
CA VAL A 292 4.95 26.74 -47.01
C VAL A 292 4.77 26.62 -48.53
N GLY A 293 5.61 27.31 -49.30
CA GLY A 293 5.63 27.21 -50.76
C GLY A 293 5.87 28.54 -51.45
N GLY A 294 7.13 28.92 -51.59
CA GLY A 294 7.57 30.06 -52.38
C GLY A 294 9.09 30.01 -52.53
N ALA A 295 9.54 29.21 -53.50
CA ALA A 295 10.94 29.16 -53.91
C ALA A 295 11.40 30.55 -54.41
N GLU A 296 12.68 30.83 -54.14
CA GLU A 296 13.59 31.63 -54.95
C GLU A 296 13.06 32.97 -55.51
N LEU A 297 13.50 34.07 -54.88
CA LEU A 297 14.08 35.20 -55.60
C LEU A 297 14.88 36.06 -54.61
N TYR A 298 16.12 36.36 -54.99
CA TYR A 298 17.22 37.03 -54.25
C TYR A 298 18.21 36.13 -53.47
N LYS A 299 18.86 35.21 -54.17
CA LYS A 299 20.20 35.43 -54.76
C LYS A 299 20.56 34.27 -55.69
#